data_AF-A0A0B9G6N3-F1
#
_entry.id   AF-A0A0B9G6N3-F1
#
_cell.length_a   1.000
_cell.length_b   1.000
_cell.length_c   1.000
_cell.angle_alpha   90.00
_cell.angle_beta   90.00
_cell.angle_gamma   90.00
#
_symmetry.space_group_name_H-M   'P 1'
#
loop_
_entity.id
_entity.type
_entity.pdbx_description
1 polymer ?
#
loop_
_entity_poly.entity_id
_entity_poly.type
_entity_poly.pdbx_seq_one_letter_code
_entity_poly.pdbx_strand_id
1 'polypeptide(L)'
;MEYLLTIFKLIASCVAVFGALIGFAHNKFKRRSAMIAEYNHAKSFLKEADQLHPYARELGYQTVAGSQYVNPSEVEYVLTLQNPVKSLAYYVKGRGYFLPFDENKSYQFQFKERYQSKSLRKAISLFYSIVYFISALASISPIIFSQFIKGVTPEIYVASLTSSLLVFGILAYISLQKHLEIYFAECLFEGQEIHDEMRLVQS
;
A
#
# COMPACT_ATOMS: atom_id res chain seq x y z
N MET A 1 21.21 -7.76 41.38
CA MET A 1 20.10 -7.10 40.67
C MET A 1 20.31 -7.03 39.17
N GLU A 2 21.53 -6.79 38.66
CA GLU A 2 21.81 -6.72 37.20
C GLU A 2 21.49 -8.01 36.43
N TYR A 3 21.85 -9.19 36.94
CA TYR A 3 21.58 -10.48 36.28
C TYR A 3 20.09 -10.75 36.06
N LEU A 4 19.24 -10.36 37.01
CA LEU A 4 17.79 -10.57 36.94
C LEU A 4 17.17 -9.73 35.81
N LEU A 5 17.70 -8.52 35.61
CA LEU A 5 17.29 -7.59 34.56
C LEU A 5 17.74 -8.09 33.17
N THR A 6 18.92 -8.70 33.07
CA THR A 6 19.42 -9.31 31.82
C THR A 6 18.60 -10.54 31.43
N ILE A 7 18.24 -11.39 32.39
CA ILE A 7 17.38 -12.56 32.16
C ILE A 7 15.99 -12.12 31.68
N PHE A 8 15.42 -11.08 32.29
CA PHE A 8 14.11 -10.56 31.89
C PHE A 8 14.12 -10.00 30.46
N LYS A 9 15.18 -9.27 30.08
CA LYS A 9 15.38 -8.79 28.69
C LYS A 9 15.50 -9.93 27.68
N LEU A 10 16.18 -11.01 28.05
CA LEU A 10 16.38 -12.17 27.18
C LEU A 10 15.08 -12.95 26.97
N ILE A 11 14.29 -13.13 28.03
CA ILE A 11 12.95 -13.73 27.95
C ILE A 11 12.02 -12.86 27.10
N ALA A 12 11.98 -11.55 27.35
CA ALA A 12 11.15 -10.62 26.57
C ALA A 12 11.53 -10.63 25.08
N SER A 13 12.83 -10.66 24.77
CA SER A 13 13.32 -10.77 23.39
C SER A 13 12.92 -12.09 22.74
N CYS A 14 13.04 -13.22 23.46
CA CYS A 14 12.62 -14.53 22.94
C CYS A 14 11.10 -14.58 22.67
N VAL A 15 10.29 -14.03 23.58
CA VAL A 15 8.83 -13.97 23.41
C VAL A 15 8.45 -13.09 22.21
N ALA A 16 9.13 -11.96 22.00
CA ALA A 16 8.90 -11.10 20.84
C ALA A 16 9.25 -11.80 19.52
N VAL A 17 10.38 -12.50 19.46
CA VAL A 17 10.81 -13.25 18.27
C VAL A 17 9.86 -14.42 17.98
N PHE A 18 9.48 -15.19 19.00
CA PHE A 18 8.51 -16.29 18.84
C PHE A 18 7.13 -15.78 18.42
N GLY A 19 6.66 -14.68 19.01
CA GLY A 19 5.41 -14.03 18.62
C GLY A 19 5.43 -13.56 17.16
N ALA A 20 6.53 -12.96 16.72
CA ALA A 20 6.71 -12.55 15.33
C ALA A 20 6.72 -13.74 14.35
N LEU A 21 7.41 -14.84 14.70
CA LEU A 21 7.45 -16.06 13.87
C LEU A 21 6.08 -16.74 13.74
N ILE A 22 5.35 -16.88 14.84
CA ILE A 22 3.99 -17.45 14.84
C ILE A 22 3.04 -16.55 14.04
N GLY A 23 3.11 -15.24 14.25
CA GLY A 23 2.32 -14.26 13.48
C GLY A 23 2.59 -14.36 11.98
N PHE A 24 3.86 -14.50 11.59
CA PHE A 24 4.25 -14.62 10.19
C PHE A 24 3.77 -15.93 9.56
N ALA A 25 3.89 -17.06 10.27
CA ALA A 25 3.42 -18.36 9.80
C ALA A 25 1.89 -18.39 9.63
N HIS A 26 1.15 -17.84 10.60
CA HIS A 26 -0.31 -17.78 10.56
C HIS A 26 -0.83 -16.89 9.41
N ASN A 27 -0.13 -15.80 9.12
CA ASN A 27 -0.47 -14.91 8.02
C ASN A 27 -0.33 -15.59 6.65
N LYS A 28 0.67 -16.46 6.46
CA LYS A 28 0.85 -17.21 5.21
C LYS A 28 -0.30 -18.19 4.91
N PHE A 29 -0.78 -18.95 5.90
CA PHE A 29 -1.86 -19.92 5.70
C PHE A 29 -3.21 -19.24 5.41
N LYS A 30 -3.54 -18.17 6.12
CA LYS A 30 -4.76 -17.38 5.87
C LYS A 30 -4.80 -16.83 4.44
N ARG A 31 -3.64 -16.41 3.92
CA ARG A 31 -3.53 -15.81 2.58
C ARG A 31 -3.92 -16.77 1.45
N ARG A 32 -3.55 -18.05 1.53
CA ARG A 32 -3.91 -19.03 0.49
C ARG A 32 -5.40 -19.31 0.45
N SER A 33 -6.01 -19.51 1.61
CA SER A 33 -7.46 -19.76 1.70
C SER A 33 -8.26 -18.54 1.22
N ALA A 34 -7.80 -17.33 1.57
CA ALA A 34 -8.41 -16.08 1.12
C ALA A 34 -8.35 -15.95 -0.41
N MET A 35 -7.19 -16.22 -1.03
CA MET A 35 -7.04 -16.15 -2.50
C MET A 35 -7.98 -17.10 -3.25
N ILE A 36 -8.21 -18.32 -2.73
CA ILE A 36 -9.15 -19.27 -3.35
C ILE A 36 -10.59 -18.75 -3.23
N ALA A 37 -10.96 -18.20 -2.08
CA ALA A 37 -12.27 -17.61 -1.87
C ALA A 37 -12.50 -16.39 -2.79
N GLU A 38 -11.52 -15.49 -2.88
CA GLU A 38 -11.52 -14.33 -3.79
C GLU A 38 -11.67 -14.77 -5.25
N TYR A 39 -10.91 -15.79 -5.68
CA TYR A 39 -11.01 -16.35 -7.03
C TYR A 39 -12.42 -16.90 -7.32
N ASN A 40 -12.97 -17.72 -6.42
CA ASN A 40 -14.29 -18.31 -6.62
C ASN A 40 -15.38 -17.23 -6.67
N HIS A 41 -15.29 -16.23 -5.79
CA HIS A 41 -16.21 -15.09 -5.76
C HIS A 41 -16.14 -14.26 -7.05
N ALA A 42 -14.93 -13.89 -7.48
CA ALA A 42 -14.74 -13.14 -8.72
C ALA A 42 -15.25 -13.94 -9.93
N LYS A 43 -14.98 -15.25 -9.97
CA LYS A 43 -15.44 -16.14 -11.04
C LYS A 43 -16.97 -16.23 -11.11
N SER A 44 -17.65 -16.38 -9.98
CA SER A 44 -19.12 -16.43 -9.96
C SER A 44 -19.73 -15.10 -10.37
N PHE A 45 -19.20 -13.98 -9.86
CA PHE A 45 -19.68 -12.65 -10.20
C PHE A 45 -19.50 -12.34 -11.69
N LEU A 46 -18.30 -12.52 -12.23
CA LEU A 46 -18.00 -12.19 -13.63
C LEU A 46 -18.80 -13.04 -14.63
N LYS A 47 -19.27 -14.23 -14.24
CA LYS A 47 -20.12 -15.07 -15.09
C LYS A 47 -21.51 -14.48 -15.30
N GLU A 48 -22.02 -13.73 -14.32
CA GLU A 48 -23.39 -13.22 -14.29
C GLU A 48 -23.45 -11.68 -14.38
N ALA A 49 -22.30 -11.00 -14.43
CA ALA A 49 -22.16 -9.55 -14.32
C ALA A 49 -23.10 -8.76 -15.25
N ASP A 50 -23.26 -9.20 -16.50
CA ASP A 50 -24.10 -8.52 -17.51
C ASP A 50 -25.61 -8.72 -17.29
N GLN A 51 -26.00 -9.73 -16.52
CA GLN A 51 -27.41 -10.10 -16.26
C GLN A 51 -27.91 -9.61 -14.90
N LEU A 52 -27.01 -9.10 -14.07
CA LEU A 52 -27.34 -8.59 -12.75
C LEU A 52 -28.01 -7.21 -12.83
N HIS A 53 -28.91 -6.96 -11.87
CA HIS A 53 -29.45 -5.62 -11.64
C HIS A 53 -28.29 -4.62 -11.37
N PRO A 54 -28.38 -3.36 -11.84
CA PRO A 54 -27.30 -2.37 -11.69
C PRO A 54 -26.71 -2.29 -10.28
N TYR A 55 -27.57 -2.23 -9.25
CA TYR A 55 -27.13 -2.26 -7.85
C TYR A 55 -26.23 -3.46 -7.49
N ALA A 56 -26.61 -4.68 -7.92
CA ALA A 56 -25.85 -5.88 -7.63
C ALA A 56 -24.53 -5.91 -8.43
N ARG A 57 -24.55 -5.37 -9.66
CA ARG A 57 -23.35 -5.22 -10.49
C ARG A 57 -22.34 -4.26 -9.83
N GLU A 58 -22.79 -3.10 -9.36
CA GLU A 58 -21.94 -2.13 -8.66
C GLU A 58 -21.31 -2.72 -7.40
N LEU A 59 -22.11 -3.37 -6.55
CA LEU A 59 -21.64 -4.01 -5.33
C LEU A 59 -20.65 -5.15 -5.62
N GLY A 60 -20.92 -5.92 -6.68
CA GLY A 60 -20.03 -6.99 -7.11
C GLY A 60 -18.65 -6.47 -7.53
N TYR A 61 -18.59 -5.38 -8.30
CA TYR A 61 -17.32 -4.75 -8.67
C TYR A 61 -16.56 -4.18 -7.46
N GLN A 62 -17.25 -3.54 -6.51
CA GLN A 62 -16.63 -3.08 -5.26
C GLN A 62 -16.07 -4.24 -4.44
N THR A 63 -16.78 -5.36 -4.42
CA THR A 63 -16.36 -6.58 -3.71
C THR A 63 -15.13 -7.20 -4.38
N VAL A 64 -15.10 -7.29 -5.71
CA VAL A 64 -13.94 -7.76 -6.48
C VAL A 64 -12.73 -6.85 -6.27
N ALA A 65 -12.94 -5.54 -6.21
CA ALA A 65 -11.89 -4.56 -5.90
C ALA A 65 -11.44 -4.59 -4.43
N GLY A 66 -12.20 -5.21 -3.52
CA GLY A 66 -11.93 -5.20 -2.09
C GLY A 66 -12.05 -3.79 -1.47
N SER A 67 -12.86 -2.90 -2.05
CA SER A 67 -13.03 -1.53 -1.58
C SER A 67 -14.43 -1.01 -1.87
N GLN A 68 -15.08 -0.39 -0.88
CA GLN A 68 -16.40 0.25 -1.05
C GLN A 68 -16.33 1.66 -1.68
N TYR A 69 -15.11 2.19 -1.88
CA TYR A 69 -14.88 3.57 -2.32
C TYR A 69 -14.34 3.65 -3.76
N VAL A 70 -14.60 2.63 -4.56
CA VAL A 70 -14.20 2.59 -5.98
C VAL A 70 -15.42 2.76 -6.87
N ASN A 71 -15.22 3.39 -8.02
CA ASN A 71 -16.26 3.51 -9.02
C ASN A 71 -16.37 2.18 -9.81
N PRO A 72 -17.55 1.55 -9.88
CA PRO A 72 -17.77 0.32 -10.65
C PRO A 72 -17.31 0.39 -12.11
N SER A 73 -17.54 1.51 -12.81
CA SER A 73 -17.12 1.69 -14.21
C SER A 73 -15.59 1.74 -14.35
N GLU A 74 -14.89 2.32 -13.37
CA GLU A 74 -13.43 2.35 -13.32
C GLU A 74 -12.87 0.94 -13.09
N VAL A 75 -13.49 0.16 -12.20
CA VAL A 75 -13.11 -1.23 -11.94
C VAL A 75 -13.33 -2.08 -13.18
N GLU A 76 -14.47 -1.95 -13.85
CA GLU A 76 -14.77 -2.64 -15.10
C GLU A 76 -13.71 -2.35 -16.17
N TYR A 77 -13.35 -1.08 -16.36
CA TYR A 77 -12.27 -0.69 -17.27
C TYR A 77 -10.92 -1.31 -16.88
N VAL A 78 -10.53 -1.25 -15.61
CA VAL A 78 -9.26 -1.83 -15.12
C VAL A 78 -9.17 -3.33 -15.36
N LEU A 79 -10.29 -4.04 -15.30
CA LEU A 79 -10.36 -5.48 -15.59
C LEU A 79 -10.12 -5.78 -17.09
N THR A 80 -10.24 -4.79 -17.97
CA THR A 80 -9.92 -4.93 -19.40
C THR A 80 -8.43 -4.71 -19.72
N LEU A 81 -7.67 -4.12 -18.78
CA LEU A 81 -6.24 -3.83 -18.97
C LEU A 81 -5.40 -5.11 -18.92
N GLN A 82 -4.19 -5.03 -19.46
CA GLN A 82 -3.21 -6.09 -19.32
C GLN A 82 -2.94 -6.40 -17.83
N ASN A 83 -2.91 -7.69 -17.47
CA ASN A 83 -2.71 -8.17 -16.10
C ASN A 83 -3.73 -7.60 -15.08
N PRO A 84 -5.04 -7.88 -15.24
CA PRO A 84 -6.12 -7.20 -14.51
C PRO A 84 -6.01 -7.31 -12.99
N VAL A 85 -5.48 -8.42 -12.45
CA VAL A 85 -5.24 -8.59 -11.00
C VAL A 85 -4.24 -7.56 -10.46
N LYS A 86 -3.15 -7.30 -11.19
CA LYS A 86 -2.14 -6.31 -10.78
C LYS A 86 -2.69 -4.90 -10.97
N SER A 87 -3.32 -4.64 -12.11
CA SER A 87 -3.89 -3.33 -12.44
C SER A 87 -4.97 -2.93 -11.44
N LEU A 88 -5.82 -3.85 -11.00
CA LEU A 88 -6.82 -3.61 -9.97
C LEU A 88 -6.17 -3.24 -8.62
N ALA A 89 -5.15 -3.98 -8.20
CA ALA A 89 -4.41 -3.67 -6.98
C ALA A 89 -3.70 -2.30 -7.05
N TYR A 90 -3.21 -1.92 -8.23
CA TYR A 90 -2.57 -0.62 -8.44
C TYR A 90 -3.58 0.52 -8.45
N TYR A 91 -4.72 0.33 -9.10
CA TYR A 91 -5.82 1.28 -9.11
C TYR A 91 -6.34 1.56 -7.70
N VAL A 92 -6.64 0.52 -6.91
CA VAL A 92 -7.16 0.70 -5.54
C VAL A 92 -6.22 1.53 -4.66
N LYS A 93 -4.90 1.36 -4.83
CA LYS A 93 -3.89 2.10 -4.07
C LYS A 93 -3.59 3.48 -4.66
N GLY A 94 -3.62 3.63 -5.97
CA GLY A 94 -3.23 4.86 -6.69
C GLY A 94 -4.37 5.83 -6.99
N ARG A 95 -5.64 5.43 -6.77
CA ARG A 95 -6.84 6.19 -7.22
C ARG A 95 -6.85 7.67 -6.86
N GLY A 96 -6.27 8.04 -5.71
CA GLY A 96 -6.26 9.43 -5.23
C GLY A 96 -5.53 10.41 -6.16
N TYR A 97 -4.74 9.92 -7.11
CA TYR A 97 -3.93 10.70 -8.04
C TYR A 97 -4.57 10.86 -9.43
N PHE A 98 -5.60 10.08 -9.74
CA PHE A 98 -6.33 10.17 -11.01
C PHE A 98 -7.47 11.18 -10.94
N LEU A 99 -7.84 11.71 -12.11
CA LEU A 99 -9.10 12.41 -12.31
C LEU A 99 -10.27 11.42 -12.22
N PRO A 100 -11.44 11.87 -11.76
CA PRO A 100 -12.65 11.06 -11.85
C PRO A 100 -12.87 10.61 -13.30
N PHE A 101 -13.21 9.35 -13.49
CA PHE A 101 -13.47 8.81 -14.81
C PHE A 101 -14.71 9.47 -15.42
N ASP A 102 -14.54 10.09 -16.59
CA ASP A 102 -15.61 10.68 -17.37
C ASP A 102 -15.83 9.79 -18.60
N GLU A 103 -16.84 8.93 -18.51
CA GLU A 103 -17.21 7.95 -19.56
C GLU A 103 -17.45 8.61 -20.93
N ASN A 104 -17.76 9.91 -20.97
CA ASN A 104 -18.08 10.64 -22.21
C ASN A 104 -16.86 11.28 -22.88
N LYS A 105 -15.73 11.46 -22.18
CA LYS A 105 -14.57 12.21 -22.71
C LYS A 105 -13.32 11.38 -22.89
N SER A 106 -13.06 10.43 -21.99
CA SER A 106 -11.88 9.58 -22.10
C SER A 106 -12.07 8.29 -21.34
N TYR A 107 -12.04 7.17 -22.06
CA TYR A 107 -12.04 5.82 -21.49
C TYR A 107 -10.69 5.43 -20.87
N GLN A 108 -9.94 6.40 -20.34
CA GLN A 108 -8.53 6.25 -19.96
C GLN A 108 -8.27 6.97 -18.64
N PHE A 109 -7.42 6.38 -17.80
CA PHE A 109 -6.98 7.04 -16.57
C PHE A 109 -6.08 8.22 -16.90
N GLN A 110 -6.46 9.40 -16.41
CA GLN A 110 -5.66 10.61 -16.51
C GLN A 110 -5.25 11.10 -15.13
N PHE A 111 -4.00 11.53 -15.01
CA PHE A 111 -3.53 12.18 -13.78
C PHE A 111 -4.16 13.56 -13.62
N LYS A 112 -4.40 13.97 -12.36
CA LYS A 112 -4.74 15.37 -12.04
C LYS A 112 -3.65 16.31 -12.59
N GLU A 113 -4.02 17.53 -12.97
CA GLU A 113 -3.11 18.52 -13.59
C GLU A 113 -1.77 18.68 -12.85
N ARG A 114 -1.82 18.73 -11.50
CA ARG A 114 -0.63 18.81 -10.64
C ARG A 114 0.37 17.65 -10.84
N TYR A 115 -0.09 16.50 -11.33
CA TYR A 115 0.69 15.27 -11.50
C TYR A 115 0.80 14.82 -12.95
N GLN A 116 0.44 15.66 -13.93
CA GLN A 116 0.51 15.28 -15.36
C GLN A 116 1.94 14.98 -15.82
N SER A 117 2.92 15.77 -15.36
CA SER A 117 4.31 15.61 -15.78
C SER A 117 4.99 14.40 -15.13
N LYS A 118 5.55 13.52 -15.96
CA LYS A 118 6.30 12.32 -15.53
C LYS A 118 7.48 12.67 -14.64
N SER A 119 8.24 13.71 -14.99
CA SER A 119 9.39 14.17 -14.21
C SER A 119 8.98 14.69 -12.84
N LEU A 120 7.86 15.42 -12.78
CA LEU A 120 7.34 15.96 -11.54
C LEU A 120 6.85 14.84 -10.61
N ARG A 121 6.13 13.85 -11.12
CA ARG A 121 5.71 12.69 -10.32
C ARG A 121 6.90 11.94 -9.73
N LYS A 122 7.93 11.66 -10.55
CA LYS A 122 9.18 11.04 -10.07
C LYS A 122 9.88 11.89 -9.01
N ALA A 123 9.94 13.21 -9.18
CA ALA A 123 10.52 14.11 -8.18
C ALA A 123 9.75 14.08 -6.85
N ILE A 124 8.41 14.14 -6.90
CA ILE A 124 7.57 14.06 -5.69
C ILE A 124 7.69 12.68 -5.03
N SER A 125 7.68 11.61 -5.82
CA SER A 125 7.87 10.25 -5.34
C SER A 125 9.22 10.08 -4.64
N LEU A 126 10.29 10.62 -5.23
CA LEU A 126 11.63 10.62 -4.65
C LEU A 126 11.69 11.46 -3.37
N PHE A 127 11.05 12.64 -3.35
CA PHE A 127 10.96 13.48 -2.16
C PHE A 127 10.33 12.73 -0.98
N TYR A 128 9.19 12.06 -1.18
CA TYR A 128 8.55 11.27 -0.12
C TYR A 128 9.42 10.08 0.33
N SER A 129 10.17 9.47 -0.60
CA SER A 129 11.14 8.41 -0.25
C SER A 129 12.26 8.95 0.64
N ILE A 130 12.82 10.13 0.33
CA ILE A 130 13.86 10.77 1.15
C ILE A 130 13.31 11.12 2.54
N VAL A 131 12.12 11.73 2.61
CA VAL A 131 11.47 12.08 3.89
C VAL A 131 11.21 10.82 4.72
N TYR A 132 10.82 9.70 4.09
CA TYR A 132 10.71 8.41 4.75
C TYR A 132 12.03 7.97 5.37
N PHE A 133 13.14 7.98 4.62
CA PHE A 133 14.44 7.57 5.16
C PHE A 133 14.91 8.44 6.32
N ILE A 134 14.77 9.76 6.20
CA ILE A 134 15.14 10.69 7.27
C ILE A 134 14.28 10.45 8.52
N SER A 135 12.97 10.29 8.35
CA SER A 135 12.05 10.05 9.47
C SER A 135 12.28 8.66 10.11
N ALA A 136 12.55 7.63 9.31
CA ALA A 136 12.86 6.30 9.82
C ALA A 136 14.16 6.32 10.64
N LEU A 137 15.21 6.99 10.15
CA LEU A 137 16.45 7.17 10.90
C LEU A 137 16.23 8.00 12.17
N ALA A 138 15.44 9.06 12.10
CA ALA A 138 15.09 9.87 13.27
C ALA A 138 14.34 9.03 14.33
N SER A 139 13.43 8.16 13.93
CA SER A 139 12.65 7.29 14.83
C SER A 139 13.54 6.33 15.64
N ILE A 140 14.65 5.86 15.04
CA ILE A 140 15.60 4.94 15.67
C ILE A 140 16.79 5.71 16.29
N SER A 141 16.85 7.03 16.14
CA SER A 141 17.96 7.86 16.61
C SER A 141 18.32 7.66 18.09
N PRO A 142 17.38 7.47 19.04
CA PRO A 142 17.75 7.24 20.44
C PRO A 142 18.55 5.95 20.64
N ILE A 143 18.35 4.94 19.79
CA ILE A 143 19.12 3.70 19.80
C ILE A 143 20.52 3.95 19.22
N ILE A 144 20.60 4.61 18.06
CA ILE A 144 21.86 4.88 17.34
C ILE A 144 22.81 5.74 18.18
N PHE A 145 22.27 6.79 18.82
CA PHE A 145 23.06 7.75 19.58
C PHE A 145 23.13 7.45 21.08
N SER A 146 22.59 6.31 21.53
CA SER A 146 22.53 5.91 22.94
C SER A 146 23.89 6.00 23.66
N GLN A 147 24.97 5.66 22.97
CA GLN A 147 26.35 5.69 23.49
C GLN A 147 26.92 7.11 23.72
N PHE A 148 26.36 8.13 23.07
CA PHE A 148 26.86 9.51 23.18
C PHE A 148 26.20 10.29 24.32
N ILE A 149 25.07 9.82 24.85
CA ILE A 149 24.32 10.51 25.89
C ILE A 149 24.70 9.95 27.26
N LYS A 150 25.69 10.58 27.91
CA LYS A 150 26.10 10.24 29.28
C LYS A 150 25.13 10.84 30.30
N GLY A 151 24.78 10.07 31.34
CA GLY A 151 23.98 10.56 32.47
C GLY A 151 22.46 10.48 32.32
N VAL A 152 21.96 9.74 31.33
CA VAL A 152 20.50 9.57 31.11
C VAL A 152 19.97 8.42 31.96
N THR A 153 18.89 8.66 32.71
CA THR A 153 18.19 7.61 33.43
C THR A 153 17.43 6.69 32.45
N PRO A 154 17.22 5.40 32.78
CA PRO A 154 16.47 4.48 31.91
C PRO A 154 15.07 4.99 31.53
N GLU A 155 14.43 5.75 32.41
CA GLU A 155 13.11 6.37 32.19
C GLU A 155 13.15 7.41 31.06
N ILE A 156 14.13 8.33 31.09
CA ILE A 156 14.30 9.35 30.05
C ILE A 156 14.65 8.69 28.71
N TYR A 157 15.44 7.61 28.74
CA TYR A 157 15.74 6.84 27.52
C TYR A 157 14.47 6.25 26.90
N VAL A 158 13.64 5.55 27.68
CA VAL A 158 12.39 4.97 27.19
C VAL A 158 11.42 6.05 26.72
N ALA A 159 11.32 7.18 27.42
CA ALA A 159 10.51 8.32 27.00
C ALA A 159 10.99 8.92 25.66
N SER A 160 12.30 9.05 25.47
CA SER A 160 12.88 9.56 24.21
C SER A 160 12.64 8.59 23.04
N LEU A 161 12.77 7.28 23.28
CA LEU A 161 12.53 6.26 22.27
C LEU A 161 11.07 6.21 21.84
N THR A 162 10.15 6.20 22.80
CA THR A 162 8.71 6.15 22.53
C THR A 162 8.21 7.40 21.84
N SER A 163 8.64 8.59 22.28
CA SER A 163 8.28 9.85 21.62
C SER A 163 8.84 9.96 20.20
N SER A 164 10.11 9.57 19.99
CA SER A 164 10.71 9.54 18.66
C SER A 164 10.02 8.56 17.72
N LEU A 165 9.70 7.36 18.21
CA LEU A 165 9.00 6.34 17.42
C LEU A 165 7.58 6.79 17.05
N LEU A 166 6.84 7.42 17.98
CA LEU A 166 5.51 7.91 17.70
C LEU A 166 5.53 9.03 16.66
N VAL A 167 6.36 10.07 16.86
CA VAL A 167 6.37 11.22 15.96
C VAL A 167 6.95 10.85 14.59
N PHE A 168 8.18 10.34 14.59
CA PHE A 168 8.90 10.08 13.34
C PHE A 168 8.50 8.76 12.68
N GLY A 169 8.03 7.77 13.45
CA GLY A 169 7.50 6.53 12.88
C GLY A 169 6.18 6.77 12.13
N ILE A 170 5.27 7.58 12.67
CA ILE A 170 4.03 7.96 11.96
C ILE A 170 4.37 8.75 10.68
N LEU A 171 5.29 9.72 10.77
CA LEU A 171 5.72 10.50 9.59
C LEU A 171 6.38 9.62 8.52
N ALA A 172 7.23 8.67 8.93
CA ALA A 172 7.83 7.69 8.03
C ALA A 172 6.74 6.86 7.33
N TYR A 173 5.77 6.34 8.10
CA TYR A 173 4.66 5.56 7.56
C TYR A 173 3.85 6.33 6.52
N ILE A 174 3.43 7.57 6.83
CA ILE A 174 2.65 8.42 5.91
C ILE A 174 3.46 8.71 4.63
N SER A 175 4.75 9.02 4.77
CA SER A 175 5.62 9.32 3.63
C SER A 175 5.81 8.12 2.72
N LEU A 176 6.02 6.93 3.30
CA LEU A 176 6.11 5.68 2.55
C LEU A 176 4.80 5.38 1.82
N GLN A 177 3.66 5.57 2.50
CA GLN A 177 2.36 5.36 1.89
C GLN A 177 2.17 6.28 0.66
N LYS A 178 2.50 7.57 0.77
CA LYS A 178 2.40 8.52 -0.35
C LYS A 178 3.31 8.16 -1.52
N HIS A 179 4.54 7.75 -1.23
CA HIS A 179 5.46 7.24 -2.25
C HIS A 179 4.86 6.03 -3.01
N LEU A 180 4.32 5.05 -2.26
CA LEU A 180 3.71 3.86 -2.83
C LEU A 180 2.45 4.18 -3.65
N GLU A 181 1.58 5.06 -3.17
CA GLU A 181 0.37 5.47 -3.91
C GLU A 181 0.72 6.09 -5.27
N ILE A 182 1.74 6.97 -5.32
CA ILE A 182 2.24 7.56 -6.58
C ILE A 182 2.84 6.48 -7.48
N TYR A 183 3.68 5.61 -6.93
CA TYR A 183 4.31 4.52 -7.67
C TYR A 183 3.27 3.59 -8.31
N PHE A 184 2.24 3.20 -7.57
CA PHE A 184 1.17 2.35 -8.10
C PHE A 184 0.34 3.07 -9.16
N ALA A 185 0.06 4.36 -8.99
CA ALA A 185 -0.60 5.14 -10.02
C ALA A 185 0.24 5.21 -11.31
N GLU A 186 1.56 5.38 -11.20
CA GLU A 186 2.45 5.36 -12.37
C GLU A 186 2.47 4.01 -13.06
N CYS A 187 2.60 2.90 -12.30
CA CYS A 187 2.57 1.56 -12.89
C CYS A 187 1.26 1.24 -13.59
N LEU A 188 0.12 1.71 -13.08
CA LEU A 188 -1.16 1.54 -13.74
C LEU A 188 -1.22 2.32 -15.06
N PHE A 189 -0.76 3.58 -15.04
CA PHE A 189 -0.78 4.45 -16.21
C PHE A 189 0.15 3.92 -17.31
N GLU A 190 1.38 3.52 -16.97
CA GLU A 190 2.31 2.91 -17.93
C GLU A 190 1.76 1.57 -18.46
N GLY A 191 1.10 0.77 -17.61
CA GLY A 191 0.43 -0.46 -18.03
C GLY A 191 -0.73 -0.23 -19.02
N GLN A 192 -1.42 0.91 -18.90
CA GLN A 192 -2.45 1.31 -19.85
C GLN A 192 -1.88 1.72 -21.20
N GLU A 193 -0.84 2.56 -21.23
CA GLU A 193 -0.17 2.97 -22.49
C GLU A 193 0.30 1.76 -23.30
N ILE A 194 0.91 0.79 -22.62
CA ILE A 194 1.37 -0.46 -23.25
C ILE A 194 0.19 -1.27 -23.81
N HIS A 195 -0.93 -1.35 -23.08
CA HIS A 195 -2.14 -2.05 -23.54
C HIS A 195 -2.75 -1.40 -24.77
N ASP A 196 -2.78 -0.07 -24.83
CA ASP A 196 -3.29 0.68 -25.97
C ASP A 196 -2.37 0.53 -27.20
N GLU A 197 -1.05 0.56 -27.02
CA GLU A 197 -0.08 0.27 -28.09
C GLU A 197 -0.25 -1.14 -28.64
N MET A 198 -0.43 -2.15 -27.79
CA MET A 198 -0.65 -3.54 -28.24
C MET A 198 -1.94 -3.72 -29.02
N ARG A 199 -3.02 -3.03 -28.65
CA ARG A 199 -4.28 -3.06 -29.41
C ARG A 199 -4.11 -2.51 -30.83
N LEU A 200 -3.34 -1.44 -30.99
CA LEU A 200 -3.09 -0.81 -32.29
C LEU A 200 -2.22 -1.66 -33.23
N VAL A 201 -1.36 -2.54 -32.68
CA VAL A 201 -0.52 -3.45 -33.48
C VAL A 201 -1.30 -4.68 -33.98
N GLN A 202 -2.41 -5.03 -33.33
CA GLN A 202 -3.24 -6.20 -33.67
C GLN A 202 -4.43 -5.88 -34.59
N SER A 203 -4.70 -4.60 -34.85
CA SER A 203 -5.72 -4.09 -35.78
C SER A 203 -5.16 -3.85 -37.17
#